data_AF-A0A4Q3RC90-F1
#
_entry.id   AF-A0A4Q3RC90-F1
#
_cell.length_a   1.000
_cell.length_b   1.000
_cell.length_c   1.000
_cell.angle_alpha   90.00
_cell.angle_beta   90.00
_cell.angle_gamma   90.00
#
_symmetry.space_group_name_H-M   'P 1'
#
loop_
_entity.id
_entity.type
_entity.pdbx_description
1 polymer ?
#
loop_
_entity_poly.entity_id
_entity_poly.type
_entity_poly.pdbx_seq_one_letter_code
_entity_poly.pdbx_strand_id
1 'polypeptide(L)'
;MKNIKYVVLGCLLIMVSASCKKWLDVNTDPDNPNNQSVLIQNRLPWIQHFYQYTSGVTNFRTSLQAGVYYTNAGTGNTFSTTWQCSNGNSTTPYQTWFVAVSSNVVDMYKSAEKQNAYHYMAVADVFHALGFMEMLDLYGEMPYTEAATGNPSPKPDDGKTIYYGCMSKLNEAIDLFSKTQDAGAPQLAAGDLWANGNVSKWIKLCWGLKARYMLKLSKKADLFNADSVLYCLSKGPQSNADNILGPGFNNSTVTDYLIGDPVVTNGNFDYAGYGSSNRISQFHYNLLTNMRSSGAVDPRMPKIVPASMSNVQLDPTTGRVTSYTWNRSIGVDSYSPQTASAPLSLANRLVKGGPTSIATASYAASPVSIKYTIADGTDRANFIAAQAAAGRTFTTSGNDVTVTYKVGSIYINSTNYLLAGDTVYVNLRSSAIATSGIAEQPQNDVNWYP
;
A
#
# COMPACT_ATOMS: atom_id res chain seq x y z
N MET A 1 -83.59 -9.59 -4.12
CA MET A 1 -82.34 -8.98 -3.59
C MET A 1 -81.59 -9.89 -2.59
N LYS A 2 -81.55 -11.22 -2.79
CA LYS A 2 -80.87 -12.14 -1.85
C LYS A 2 -79.36 -12.33 -2.13
N ASN A 3 -78.88 -11.88 -3.30
CA ASN A 3 -77.53 -12.19 -3.78
C ASN A 3 -76.58 -10.96 -3.79
N ILE A 4 -77.08 -9.74 -3.60
CA ILE A 4 -76.26 -8.51 -3.59
C ILE A 4 -75.26 -8.51 -2.43
N LYS A 5 -75.63 -9.06 -1.27
CA LYS A 5 -74.75 -9.16 -0.11
C LYS A 5 -73.50 -10.02 -0.36
N TYR A 6 -73.60 -11.04 -1.21
CA TYR A 6 -72.45 -11.86 -1.58
C TYR A 6 -71.52 -11.18 -2.58
N VAL A 7 -72.09 -10.36 -3.48
CA VAL A 7 -71.29 -9.54 -4.41
C VAL A 7 -70.54 -8.45 -3.66
N VAL A 8 -71.19 -7.75 -2.72
CA VAL A 8 -70.55 -6.72 -1.89
C VAL A 8 -69.46 -7.33 -0.99
N LEU A 9 -69.73 -8.49 -0.37
CA LEU A 9 -68.73 -9.19 0.45
C LEU A 9 -67.54 -9.68 -0.39
N GLY A 10 -67.79 -10.15 -1.62
CA GLY A 10 -66.75 -10.53 -2.58
C GLY A 10 -65.88 -9.34 -3.01
N CYS A 11 -66.49 -8.19 -3.32
CA CYS A 11 -65.75 -6.98 -3.65
C CYS A 11 -64.94 -6.43 -2.44
N LEU A 12 -65.47 -6.54 -1.21
CA LEU A 12 -64.72 -6.16 -0.01
C LEU A 12 -63.51 -7.07 0.22
N LEU A 13 -63.65 -8.39 0.00
CA LEU A 13 -62.54 -9.34 0.12
C LEU A 13 -61.42 -9.07 -0.91
N ILE A 14 -61.78 -8.66 -2.13
CA ILE A 14 -60.81 -8.33 -3.19
C ILE A 14 -60.05 -7.03 -2.87
N MET A 15 -60.66 -6.07 -2.16
CA MET A 15 -59.94 -4.85 -1.75
C MET A 15 -58.95 -5.08 -0.60
N VAL A 16 -59.16 -6.10 0.23
CA VAL A 16 -58.24 -6.44 1.33
C VAL A 16 -56.96 -7.14 0.81
N SER A 17 -57.03 -7.86 -0.31
CA SER A 17 -55.87 -8.56 -0.90
C SER A 17 -54.90 -7.66 -1.68
N ALA A 18 -55.26 -6.39 -1.93
CA ALA A 18 -54.38 -5.43 -2.61
C ALA A 18 -53.36 -4.75 -1.67
N SER A 19 -53.53 -4.83 -0.35
CA SER A 19 -52.69 -4.10 0.62
C SER A 19 -51.42 -4.85 1.05
N CYS A 20 -51.26 -6.13 0.69
CA CYS A 20 -50.15 -6.96 1.19
C CYS A 20 -48.87 -6.92 0.34
N LYS A 21 -48.78 -6.10 -0.71
CA LYS A 21 -47.52 -5.97 -1.47
C LYS A 21 -46.44 -5.18 -0.73
N LYS A 22 -46.80 -4.21 0.12
CA LYS A 22 -45.83 -3.36 0.85
C LYS A 22 -45.20 -4.02 2.08
N TRP A 23 -45.80 -5.09 2.63
CA TRP A 23 -45.29 -5.77 3.83
C TRP A 23 -44.23 -6.84 3.53
N LEU A 24 -44.05 -7.23 2.27
CA LEU A 24 -43.00 -8.18 1.86
C LEU A 24 -41.71 -7.49 1.41
N ASP A 25 -41.65 -6.16 1.47
CA ASP A 25 -40.51 -5.33 1.08
C ASP A 25 -39.55 -5.05 2.26
N VAL A 26 -39.53 -5.96 3.24
CA VAL A 26 -38.61 -5.95 4.42
C VAL A 26 -37.41 -6.87 4.22
N ASN A 27 -37.25 -7.50 3.06
CA ASN A 27 -36.14 -8.41 2.75
C ASN A 27 -34.86 -7.70 2.27
N THR A 28 -34.80 -6.37 2.41
CA THR A 28 -33.55 -5.65 2.20
C THR A 28 -32.78 -5.66 3.50
N ASP A 29 -31.92 -6.66 3.67
CA ASP A 29 -31.01 -6.75 4.80
C ASP A 29 -30.12 -5.48 4.84
N PRO A 30 -30.28 -4.60 5.85
CA PRO A 30 -29.49 -3.39 5.93
C PRO A 30 -28.03 -3.68 6.30
N ASP A 31 -27.75 -4.84 6.91
CA ASP A 31 -26.41 -5.28 7.30
C ASP A 31 -25.71 -6.06 6.16
N ASN A 32 -26.49 -6.61 5.21
CA ASN A 32 -25.98 -7.27 3.98
C ASN A 32 -26.60 -6.64 2.72
N PRO A 33 -26.21 -5.41 2.37
CA PRO A 33 -26.82 -4.72 1.25
C PRO A 33 -26.47 -5.43 -0.06
N ASN A 34 -27.50 -5.66 -0.88
CA ASN A 34 -27.34 -6.29 -2.19
C ASN A 34 -27.19 -5.22 -3.28
N ASN A 35 -26.81 -5.63 -4.49
CA ASN A 35 -26.53 -4.68 -5.56
C ASN A 35 -27.68 -3.73 -5.92
N GLN A 36 -28.91 -4.07 -5.58
CA GLN A 36 -30.11 -3.27 -5.84
C GLN A 36 -30.42 -2.25 -4.74
N SER A 37 -29.93 -2.47 -3.51
CA SER A 37 -30.25 -1.62 -2.35
C SER A 37 -29.12 -0.69 -1.92
N VAL A 38 -27.87 -0.94 -2.34
CA VAL A 38 -26.74 -0.06 -2.00
C VAL A 38 -26.92 1.31 -2.67
N LEU A 39 -26.94 2.36 -1.85
CA LEU A 39 -26.96 3.75 -2.31
C LEU A 39 -25.66 4.12 -3.04
N ILE A 40 -25.76 4.91 -4.12
CA ILE A 40 -24.61 5.32 -4.94
C ILE A 40 -23.52 5.98 -4.09
N GLN A 41 -23.92 6.88 -3.18
CA GLN A 41 -23.00 7.58 -2.28
C GLN A 41 -22.24 6.66 -1.31
N ASN A 42 -22.71 5.43 -1.09
CA ASN A 42 -22.00 4.44 -0.26
C ASN A 42 -21.03 3.58 -1.08
N ARG A 43 -21.22 3.49 -2.41
CA ARG A 43 -20.30 2.74 -3.29
C ARG A 43 -19.00 3.48 -3.52
N LEU A 44 -19.04 4.81 -3.64
CA LEU A 44 -17.84 5.60 -3.93
C LEU A 44 -16.77 5.50 -2.83
N PRO A 45 -17.09 5.62 -1.52
CA PRO A 45 -16.13 5.39 -0.45
C PRO A 45 -15.46 4.00 -0.52
N TRP A 46 -16.23 2.96 -0.84
CA TRP A 46 -15.71 1.61 -1.03
C TRP A 46 -14.71 1.53 -2.19
N ILE A 47 -15.10 2.03 -3.37
CA ILE A 47 -14.24 2.08 -4.56
C ILE A 47 -12.95 2.85 -4.25
N GLN A 48 -13.06 4.00 -3.59
CA GLN A 48 -11.92 4.84 -3.20
C GLN A 48 -10.95 4.12 -2.24
N HIS A 49 -11.49 3.43 -1.23
CA HIS A 49 -10.68 2.66 -0.27
C HIS A 49 -9.99 1.48 -0.96
N PHE A 50 -10.74 0.62 -1.64
CA PHE A 50 -10.17 -0.58 -2.25
C PHE A 50 -9.26 -0.28 -3.45
N TYR A 51 -9.51 0.81 -4.20
CA TYR A 51 -8.55 1.26 -5.21
C TYR A 51 -7.24 1.72 -4.57
N GLN A 52 -7.28 2.45 -3.45
CA GLN A 52 -6.08 2.83 -2.71
C GLN A 52 -5.31 1.59 -2.23
N TYR A 53 -6.03 0.55 -1.79
CA TYR A 53 -5.43 -0.73 -1.41
C TYR A 53 -4.79 -1.45 -2.61
N THR A 54 -5.51 -1.58 -3.73
CA THR A 54 -5.00 -2.15 -4.99
C THR A 54 -3.74 -1.41 -5.46
N SER A 55 -3.76 -0.08 -5.48
CA SER A 55 -2.58 0.70 -5.87
C SER A 55 -1.42 0.50 -4.87
N GLY A 56 -1.71 0.37 -3.58
CA GLY A 56 -0.72 0.05 -2.55
C GLY A 56 0.00 -1.27 -2.79
N VAL A 57 -0.73 -2.35 -3.06
CA VAL A 57 -0.12 -3.64 -3.40
C VAL A 57 0.65 -3.56 -4.72
N THR A 58 0.11 -2.91 -5.74
CA THR A 58 0.77 -2.69 -7.02
C THR A 58 2.12 -1.98 -6.83
N ASN A 59 2.13 -0.87 -6.09
CA ASN A 59 3.34 -0.10 -5.80
C ASN A 59 4.38 -0.92 -5.05
N PHE A 60 3.96 -1.69 -4.04
CA PHE A 60 4.88 -2.54 -3.29
C PHE A 60 5.48 -3.64 -4.17
N ARG A 61 4.66 -4.34 -4.97
CA ARG A 61 5.12 -5.44 -5.84
C ARG A 61 6.05 -4.94 -6.95
N THR A 62 5.75 -3.78 -7.54
CA THR A 62 6.61 -3.17 -8.56
C THR A 62 7.89 -2.59 -7.96
N SER A 63 7.84 -2.07 -6.74
CA SER A 63 9.02 -1.62 -5.99
C SER A 63 9.97 -2.78 -5.66
N LEU A 64 9.44 -3.96 -5.29
CA LEU A 64 10.25 -5.17 -5.11
C LEU A 64 10.92 -5.60 -6.43
N GLN A 65 10.18 -5.58 -7.55
CA GLN A 65 10.72 -5.87 -8.88
C GLN A 65 11.83 -4.89 -9.28
N ALA A 66 11.62 -3.60 -9.05
CA ALA A 66 12.61 -2.58 -9.35
C ALA A 66 13.81 -2.59 -8.38
N GLY A 67 13.85 -3.50 -7.39
CA GLY A 67 14.93 -3.59 -6.41
C GLY A 67 14.96 -2.41 -5.45
N VAL A 68 13.85 -1.69 -5.26
CA VAL A 68 13.75 -0.51 -4.37
C VAL A 68 13.74 -0.93 -2.89
N TYR A 69 13.10 -2.07 -2.61
CA TYR A 69 13.00 -2.63 -1.26
C TYR A 69 13.62 -4.03 -1.22
N TYR A 70 14.27 -4.31 -0.11
CA TYR A 70 14.59 -5.66 0.32
C TYR A 70 13.53 -6.12 1.31
N THR A 71 13.17 -7.39 1.28
CA THR A 71 12.31 -7.99 2.32
C THR A 71 12.89 -9.29 2.82
N ASN A 72 12.75 -9.58 4.11
CA ASN A 72 13.16 -10.88 4.68
C ASN A 72 12.00 -11.90 4.69
N ALA A 73 10.80 -11.52 4.22
CA ALA A 73 9.69 -12.45 4.05
C ALA A 73 9.99 -13.38 2.86
N GLY A 74 9.99 -14.70 3.06
CA GLY A 74 10.49 -15.69 2.08
C GLY A 74 10.10 -15.42 0.62
N THR A 75 8.80 -15.37 0.32
CA THR A 75 8.29 -15.11 -1.04
C THR A 75 8.63 -13.72 -1.58
N GLY A 76 8.60 -12.70 -0.72
CA GLY A 76 8.97 -11.36 -1.14
C GLY A 76 10.48 -11.24 -1.40
N ASN A 77 11.28 -11.94 -0.59
CA ASN A 77 12.73 -11.91 -0.61
C ASN A 77 13.22 -12.49 -1.93
N THR A 78 12.81 -13.72 -2.24
CA THR A 78 13.16 -14.39 -3.49
C THR A 78 12.80 -13.54 -4.70
N PHE A 79 11.66 -12.86 -4.67
CA PHE A 79 11.28 -11.99 -5.76
C PHE A 79 12.22 -10.78 -5.89
N SER A 80 12.51 -10.08 -4.78
CA SER A 80 13.37 -8.89 -4.78
C SER A 80 14.87 -9.18 -5.06
N THR A 81 15.37 -10.37 -4.72
CA THR A 81 16.80 -10.70 -4.77
C THR A 81 17.17 -11.64 -5.91
N THR A 82 16.33 -12.63 -6.21
CA THR A 82 16.59 -13.67 -7.23
C THR A 82 15.69 -13.58 -8.45
N TRP A 83 14.75 -12.64 -8.48
CA TRP A 83 13.71 -12.52 -9.52
C TRP A 83 12.83 -13.77 -9.65
N GLN A 84 12.78 -14.61 -8.60
CA GLN A 84 11.91 -15.77 -8.57
C GLN A 84 10.50 -15.35 -8.14
N CYS A 85 9.64 -15.15 -9.13
CA CYS A 85 8.22 -14.84 -8.94
C CYS A 85 7.47 -16.06 -8.38
N SER A 86 6.64 -15.84 -7.36
CA SER A 86 5.57 -16.78 -6.99
C SER A 86 4.22 -16.30 -7.54
N ASN A 87 3.23 -17.19 -7.56
CA ASN A 87 1.85 -16.85 -7.93
C ASN A 87 1.31 -15.65 -7.11
N GLY A 88 1.59 -15.61 -5.80
CA GLY A 88 1.10 -14.52 -4.93
C GLY A 88 1.65 -13.14 -5.30
N ASN A 89 2.83 -13.08 -5.94
CA ASN A 89 3.43 -11.81 -6.39
C ASN A 89 2.65 -11.19 -7.56
N SER A 90 2.04 -12.01 -8.42
CA SER A 90 1.29 -11.56 -9.60
C SER A 90 -0.22 -11.59 -9.41
N THR A 91 -0.79 -12.43 -8.54
CA THR A 91 -2.25 -12.55 -8.39
C THR A 91 -2.89 -11.38 -7.63
N THR A 92 -2.21 -10.83 -6.60
CA THR A 92 -2.87 -9.93 -5.63
C THR A 92 -3.37 -8.61 -6.25
N PRO A 93 -2.56 -7.86 -7.05
CA PRO A 93 -3.05 -6.64 -7.68
C PRO A 93 -4.27 -6.88 -8.58
N TYR A 94 -4.19 -7.93 -9.43
CA TYR A 94 -5.29 -8.36 -10.29
C TYR A 94 -6.55 -8.68 -9.49
N GLN A 95 -6.44 -9.53 -8.46
CA GLN A 95 -7.58 -9.95 -7.64
C GLN A 95 -8.24 -8.76 -6.94
N THR A 96 -7.46 -7.88 -6.32
CA THR A 96 -8.01 -6.72 -5.61
C THR A 96 -8.71 -5.77 -6.57
N TRP A 97 -8.15 -5.50 -7.76
CA TRP A 97 -8.80 -4.69 -8.78
C TRP A 97 -10.14 -5.29 -9.23
N PHE A 98 -10.13 -6.54 -9.75
CA PHE A 98 -11.33 -7.11 -10.36
C PHE A 98 -12.43 -7.44 -9.35
N VAL A 99 -12.06 -7.92 -8.16
CA VAL A 99 -13.03 -8.36 -7.14
C VAL A 99 -13.55 -7.20 -6.32
N ALA A 100 -12.65 -6.35 -5.79
CA ALA A 100 -13.04 -5.33 -4.81
C ALA A 100 -13.44 -4.00 -5.46
N VAL A 101 -12.87 -3.66 -6.62
CA VAL A 101 -13.01 -2.33 -7.23
C VAL A 101 -13.86 -2.35 -8.50
N SER A 102 -13.43 -3.07 -9.54
CA SER A 102 -14.03 -3.03 -10.89
C SER A 102 -15.51 -3.44 -10.91
N SER A 103 -15.87 -4.47 -10.14
CA SER A 103 -17.25 -4.92 -9.94
C SER A 103 -18.15 -3.78 -9.45
N ASN A 104 -17.70 -3.02 -8.44
CA ASN A 104 -18.41 -1.88 -7.88
C ASN A 104 -18.44 -0.67 -8.82
N VAL A 105 -17.40 -0.46 -9.62
CA VAL A 105 -17.34 0.63 -10.60
C VAL A 105 -18.45 0.50 -11.66
N VAL A 106 -18.63 -0.71 -12.21
CA VAL A 106 -19.68 -0.98 -13.22
C VAL A 106 -21.08 -0.77 -12.61
N ASP A 107 -21.30 -1.27 -11.40
CA ASP A 107 -22.60 -1.13 -10.73
C ASP A 107 -22.88 0.32 -10.31
N MET A 108 -21.86 1.08 -9.89
CA MET A 108 -21.99 2.50 -9.57
C MET A 108 -22.40 3.30 -10.81
N TYR A 109 -21.74 3.09 -11.95
CA TYR A 109 -22.09 3.76 -13.21
C TYR A 109 -23.55 3.49 -13.58
N LYS A 110 -23.97 2.22 -13.63
CA LYS A 110 -25.36 1.83 -13.99
C LYS A 110 -26.39 2.38 -13.02
N SER A 111 -26.07 2.43 -11.73
CA SER A 111 -26.96 2.96 -10.70
C SER A 111 -27.10 4.48 -10.81
N ALA A 112 -26.00 5.17 -11.08
CA ALA A 112 -25.95 6.62 -11.29
C ALA A 112 -26.68 7.04 -12.57
N GLU A 113 -26.56 6.26 -13.65
CA GLU A 113 -27.29 6.50 -14.90
C GLU A 113 -28.81 6.51 -14.69
N LYS A 114 -29.35 5.54 -13.94
CA LYS A 114 -30.80 5.48 -13.62
C LYS A 114 -31.31 6.69 -12.84
N GLN A 115 -30.42 7.40 -12.15
CA GLN A 115 -30.74 8.56 -11.31
C GLN A 115 -30.26 9.88 -11.93
N ASN A 116 -29.72 9.85 -13.15
CA ASN A 116 -29.07 10.99 -13.79
C ASN A 116 -27.99 11.66 -12.91
N ALA A 117 -27.32 10.87 -12.08
CA ALA A 117 -26.26 11.32 -11.19
C ALA A 117 -24.91 11.41 -11.95
N TYR A 118 -24.84 12.32 -12.93
CA TYR A 118 -23.73 12.37 -13.90
C TYR A 118 -22.34 12.49 -13.25
N HIS A 119 -22.21 13.12 -12.09
CA HIS A 119 -20.92 13.27 -11.41
C HIS A 119 -20.44 11.94 -10.81
N TYR A 120 -21.34 11.06 -10.36
CA TYR A 120 -20.98 9.71 -9.95
C TYR A 120 -20.63 8.81 -11.16
N MET A 121 -21.34 8.97 -12.29
CA MET A 121 -20.95 8.30 -13.55
C MET A 121 -19.54 8.71 -13.96
N ALA A 122 -19.23 10.00 -13.91
CA ALA A 122 -17.92 10.54 -14.25
C ALA A 122 -16.81 9.97 -13.35
N VAL A 123 -17.04 9.90 -12.03
CA VAL A 123 -16.06 9.30 -11.11
C VAL A 123 -15.90 7.79 -11.35
N ALA A 124 -16.97 7.07 -11.70
CA ALA A 124 -16.87 5.66 -12.09
C ALA A 124 -15.95 5.48 -13.30
N ASP A 125 -16.10 6.33 -14.33
CA ASP A 125 -15.22 6.29 -15.51
C ASP A 125 -13.77 6.65 -15.18
N VAL A 126 -13.53 7.57 -14.23
CA VAL A 126 -12.16 7.87 -13.76
C VAL A 126 -11.53 6.65 -13.09
N PHE A 127 -12.24 5.97 -12.18
CA PHE A 127 -11.72 4.76 -11.54
C PHE A 127 -11.54 3.61 -12.53
N HIS A 128 -12.45 3.47 -13.50
CA HIS A 128 -12.31 2.52 -14.60
C HIS A 128 -11.00 2.75 -15.37
N ALA A 129 -10.74 3.99 -15.79
CA ALA A 129 -9.53 4.35 -16.52
C ALA A 129 -8.25 4.26 -15.66
N LEU A 130 -8.34 4.52 -14.35
CA LEU A 130 -7.22 4.38 -13.42
C LEU A 130 -6.81 2.92 -13.24
N GLY A 131 -7.77 2.05 -12.91
CA GLY A 131 -7.46 0.65 -12.61
C GLY A 131 -7.14 -0.18 -13.82
N PHE A 132 -7.89 -0.06 -14.92
CA PHE A 132 -7.56 -0.82 -16.14
C PHE A 132 -6.25 -0.36 -16.79
N MET A 133 -5.86 0.92 -16.68
CA MET A 133 -4.53 1.34 -17.12
C MET A 133 -3.43 0.79 -16.20
N GLU A 134 -3.65 0.77 -14.88
CA GLU A 134 -2.71 0.14 -13.93
C GLU A 134 -2.52 -1.35 -14.25
N MET A 135 -3.61 -2.08 -14.50
CA MET A 135 -3.52 -3.50 -14.84
C MET A 135 -2.90 -3.70 -16.24
N LEU A 136 -3.15 -2.82 -17.21
CA LEU A 136 -2.49 -2.87 -18.51
C LEU A 136 -0.97 -2.71 -18.38
N ASP A 137 -0.52 -1.80 -17.51
CA ASP A 137 0.90 -1.59 -17.23
C ASP A 137 1.58 -2.81 -16.60
N LEU A 138 0.84 -3.57 -15.78
CA LEU A 138 1.37 -4.75 -15.07
C LEU A 138 1.30 -6.03 -15.89
N TYR A 139 0.17 -6.27 -16.57
CA TYR A 139 -0.18 -7.59 -17.12
C TYR A 139 -0.24 -7.59 -18.66
N GLY A 140 -0.37 -6.42 -19.29
CA GLY A 140 -0.63 -6.34 -20.72
C GLY A 140 -2.08 -6.70 -21.05
N GLU A 141 -2.25 -7.68 -21.93
CA GLU A 141 -3.55 -8.12 -22.43
C GLU A 141 -4.35 -8.84 -21.35
N MET A 142 -5.59 -8.42 -21.15
CA MET A 142 -6.47 -8.90 -20.07
C MET A 142 -7.93 -8.60 -20.39
N PRO A 143 -8.89 -9.25 -19.71
CA PRO A 143 -10.29 -8.91 -19.84
C PRO A 143 -10.57 -7.42 -19.59
N TYR A 144 -11.19 -6.75 -20.56
CA TYR A 144 -11.56 -5.34 -20.43
C TYR A 144 -12.99 -5.07 -20.91
N THR A 145 -13.32 -5.38 -22.16
CA THR A 145 -14.65 -5.15 -22.74
C THR A 145 -15.69 -6.11 -22.17
N GLU A 146 -15.29 -7.34 -21.89
CA GLU A 146 -16.15 -8.36 -21.26
C GLU A 146 -16.01 -8.39 -19.72
N ALA A 147 -15.11 -7.58 -19.14
CA ALA A 147 -14.86 -7.56 -17.71
C ALA A 147 -16.07 -7.04 -16.92
N ALA A 148 -16.31 -7.64 -15.74
CA ALA A 148 -17.39 -7.26 -14.83
C ALA A 148 -18.80 -7.20 -15.47
N THR A 149 -19.01 -7.95 -16.56
CA THR A 149 -20.31 -8.09 -17.24
C THR A 149 -21.16 -9.25 -16.70
N GLY A 150 -20.61 -10.05 -15.78
CA GLY A 150 -21.19 -11.32 -15.35
C GLY A 150 -20.81 -12.51 -16.25
N ASN A 151 -20.01 -12.30 -17.29
CA ASN A 151 -19.39 -13.39 -18.05
C ASN A 151 -18.38 -14.15 -17.15
N PRO A 152 -18.58 -15.46 -16.90
CA PRO A 152 -17.66 -16.24 -16.06
C PRO A 152 -16.31 -16.53 -16.74
N SER A 153 -16.21 -16.33 -18.05
CA SER A 153 -15.00 -16.58 -18.84
C SER A 153 -14.75 -15.43 -19.83
N PRO A 154 -14.44 -14.21 -19.33
CA PRO A 154 -14.25 -13.05 -20.18
C PRO A 154 -12.94 -13.17 -20.95
N LYS A 155 -12.96 -12.79 -22.23
CA LYS A 155 -11.78 -12.87 -23.10
C LYS A 155 -10.83 -11.69 -22.88
N PRO A 156 -9.51 -11.91 -22.99
CA PRO A 156 -8.56 -10.80 -23.01
C PRO A 156 -8.74 -9.90 -24.22
N ASP A 157 -8.67 -8.59 -24.00
CA ASP A 157 -8.55 -7.58 -25.05
C ASP A 157 -7.07 -7.21 -25.26
N ASP A 158 -6.73 -6.76 -26.47
CA ASP A 158 -5.38 -6.29 -26.75
C ASP A 158 -5.06 -4.97 -26.03
N GLY A 159 -3.76 -4.69 -25.85
CA GLY A 159 -3.32 -3.50 -25.12
C GLY A 159 -3.76 -2.19 -25.78
N LYS A 160 -4.01 -2.18 -27.10
CA LYS A 160 -4.48 -1.00 -27.83
C LYS A 160 -5.93 -0.67 -27.45
N THR A 161 -6.79 -1.68 -27.42
CA THR A 161 -8.20 -1.60 -27.07
C THR A 161 -8.36 -1.10 -25.64
N ILE A 162 -7.59 -1.67 -24.70
CA ILE A 162 -7.60 -1.26 -23.29
C ILE A 162 -7.14 0.19 -23.14
N TYR A 163 -6.02 0.55 -23.77
CA TYR A 163 -5.47 1.91 -23.70
C TYR A 163 -6.48 2.96 -24.22
N TYR A 164 -7.03 2.76 -25.43
CA TYR A 164 -7.97 3.70 -26.01
C TYR A 164 -9.33 3.69 -25.29
N GLY A 165 -9.74 2.55 -24.74
CA GLY A 165 -10.90 2.46 -23.86
C GLY A 165 -10.75 3.34 -22.61
N CYS A 166 -9.60 3.27 -21.93
CA CYS A 166 -9.31 4.13 -20.78
C CYS A 166 -9.29 5.61 -21.17
N MET A 167 -8.71 5.97 -22.33
CA MET A 167 -8.73 7.35 -22.84
C MET A 167 -10.16 7.83 -23.14
N SER A 168 -11.01 6.97 -23.70
CA SER A 168 -12.42 7.27 -23.95
C SER A 168 -13.17 7.51 -22.65
N LYS A 169 -12.93 6.69 -21.63
CA LYS A 169 -13.53 6.85 -20.30
C LYS A 169 -13.16 8.19 -19.65
N LEU A 170 -11.90 8.63 -19.79
CA LEU A 170 -11.51 9.95 -19.32
C LEU A 170 -12.17 11.10 -20.09
N ASN A 171 -12.43 10.95 -21.40
CA ASN A 171 -13.19 11.95 -22.17
C ASN A 171 -14.65 12.02 -21.69
N GLU A 172 -15.29 10.85 -21.56
CA GLU A 172 -16.66 10.73 -21.08
C GLU A 172 -16.81 11.36 -19.68
N ALA A 173 -15.87 11.10 -18.78
CA ALA A 173 -15.85 11.70 -17.46
C ALA A 173 -15.80 13.24 -17.50
N ILE A 174 -14.97 13.83 -18.36
CA ILE A 174 -14.88 15.30 -18.53
C ILE A 174 -16.23 15.88 -18.98
N ASP A 175 -16.87 15.22 -19.94
CA ASP A 175 -18.18 15.64 -20.46
C ASP A 175 -19.27 15.52 -19.39
N LEU A 176 -19.30 14.40 -18.66
CA LEU A 176 -20.25 14.12 -17.58
C LEU A 176 -20.09 15.09 -16.39
N PHE A 177 -18.85 15.41 -15.99
CA PHE A 177 -18.59 16.44 -14.96
C PHE A 177 -19.09 17.82 -15.37
N SER A 178 -19.13 18.10 -16.67
CA SER A 178 -19.63 19.37 -17.21
C SER A 178 -21.15 19.43 -17.30
N LYS A 179 -21.87 18.33 -17.03
CA LYS A 179 -23.33 18.31 -17.02
C LYS A 179 -23.91 18.87 -15.73
N THR A 180 -25.07 19.52 -15.86
CA THR A 180 -25.91 19.90 -14.72
C THR A 180 -26.53 18.64 -14.12
N GLN A 181 -26.42 18.46 -12.80
CA GLN A 181 -27.07 17.35 -12.08
C GLN A 181 -28.60 17.55 -12.05
N ASP A 182 -29.36 16.46 -12.13
CA ASP A 182 -30.80 16.51 -11.85
C ASP A 182 -31.06 16.87 -10.38
N ALA A 183 -32.18 17.55 -10.11
CA ALA A 183 -32.50 18.05 -8.76
C ALA A 183 -32.62 16.94 -7.69
N GLY A 184 -32.94 15.70 -8.10
CA GLY A 184 -33.02 14.53 -7.22
C GLY A 184 -31.76 13.68 -7.17
N ALA A 185 -30.73 14.00 -7.96
CA ALA A 185 -29.50 13.23 -7.98
C ALA A 185 -28.69 13.46 -6.68
N PRO A 186 -28.10 12.42 -6.08
CA PRO A 186 -27.21 12.57 -4.93
C PRO A 186 -26.03 13.50 -5.26
N GLN A 187 -25.71 14.42 -4.37
CA GLN A 187 -24.54 15.28 -4.52
C GLN A 187 -23.25 14.45 -4.36
N LEU A 188 -22.25 14.69 -5.22
CA LEU A 188 -20.99 13.94 -5.19
C LEU A 188 -20.29 14.00 -3.82
N ALA A 189 -20.37 15.14 -3.13
CA ALA A 189 -19.77 15.33 -1.80
C ALA A 189 -20.29 14.35 -0.73
N ALA A 190 -21.45 13.72 -0.95
CA ALA A 190 -21.99 12.73 -0.02
C ALA A 190 -21.19 11.42 0.02
N GLY A 191 -20.41 11.11 -1.02
CA GLY A 191 -19.61 9.88 -1.09
C GLY A 191 -18.15 10.08 -1.50
N ASP A 192 -17.77 11.27 -1.94
CA ASP A 192 -16.40 11.53 -2.41
C ASP A 192 -15.47 11.94 -1.25
N LEU A 193 -14.70 10.97 -0.76
CA LEU A 193 -13.70 11.19 0.29
C LEU A 193 -12.41 11.82 -0.22
N TRP A 194 -12.18 11.86 -1.53
CA TRP A 194 -10.89 12.23 -2.13
C TRP A 194 -10.80 13.70 -2.54
N ALA A 195 -11.92 14.26 -3.02
CA ALA A 195 -11.99 15.67 -3.41
C ALA A 195 -13.16 16.42 -2.75
N ASN A 196 -13.89 15.79 -1.84
CA ASN A 196 -15.03 16.39 -1.13
C ASN A 196 -16.08 16.98 -2.10
N GLY A 197 -16.32 16.29 -3.22
CA GLY A 197 -17.23 16.73 -4.28
C GLY A 197 -16.70 17.84 -5.18
N ASN A 198 -15.42 18.21 -5.10
CA ASN A 198 -14.84 19.25 -5.96
C ASN A 198 -14.63 18.73 -7.39
N VAL A 199 -15.64 18.95 -8.23
CA VAL A 199 -15.65 18.56 -9.65
C VAL A 199 -14.48 19.17 -10.44
N SER A 200 -14.04 20.39 -10.12
CA SER A 200 -12.91 21.03 -10.83
C SER A 200 -11.63 20.22 -10.67
N LYS A 201 -11.37 19.69 -9.47
CA LYS A 201 -10.22 18.80 -9.23
C LYS A 201 -10.31 17.52 -10.03
N TRP A 202 -11.50 16.90 -10.12
CA TRP A 202 -11.71 15.69 -10.90
C TRP A 202 -11.48 15.92 -12.40
N ILE A 203 -12.01 17.01 -12.97
CA ILE A 203 -11.75 17.39 -14.36
C ILE A 203 -10.25 17.56 -14.61
N LYS A 204 -9.55 18.28 -13.73
CA LYS A 204 -8.10 18.45 -13.82
C LYS A 204 -7.37 17.10 -13.73
N LEU A 205 -7.78 16.20 -12.84
CA LEU A 205 -7.24 14.85 -12.77
C LEU A 205 -7.40 14.10 -14.10
N CYS A 206 -8.59 14.14 -14.73
CA CYS A 206 -8.80 13.51 -16.05
C CYS A 206 -7.81 14.02 -17.09
N TRP A 207 -7.61 15.34 -17.18
CA TRP A 207 -6.64 15.94 -18.10
C TRP A 207 -5.19 15.54 -17.78
N GLY A 208 -4.82 15.52 -16.50
CA GLY A 208 -3.50 15.05 -16.05
C GLY A 208 -3.26 13.58 -16.37
N LEU A 209 -4.27 12.72 -16.20
CA LEU A 209 -4.19 11.30 -16.56
C LEU A 209 -4.07 11.11 -18.07
N LYS A 210 -4.82 11.85 -18.88
CA LYS A 210 -4.66 11.84 -20.35
C LYS A 210 -3.22 12.19 -20.75
N ALA A 211 -2.63 13.23 -20.16
CA ALA A 211 -1.23 13.58 -20.42
C ALA A 211 -0.28 12.44 -20.01
N ARG A 212 -0.47 11.87 -18.81
CA ARG A 212 0.34 10.72 -18.32
C ARG A 212 0.24 9.52 -19.26
N TYR A 213 -0.96 9.21 -19.76
CA TYR A 213 -1.20 8.04 -20.61
C TYR A 213 -0.59 8.25 -21.99
N MET A 214 -0.75 9.44 -22.58
CA MET A 214 -0.10 9.81 -23.84
C MET A 214 1.44 9.71 -23.76
N LEU A 215 2.05 10.01 -22.60
CA LEU A 215 3.49 9.90 -22.42
C LEU A 215 4.01 8.45 -22.50
N LYS A 216 3.17 7.45 -22.19
CA LYS A 216 3.50 6.03 -22.35
C LYS A 216 3.83 5.67 -23.81
N LEU A 217 3.31 6.44 -24.76
CA LEU A 217 3.55 6.27 -26.18
C LEU A 217 4.84 6.94 -26.66
N SER A 218 5.62 7.61 -25.81
CA SER A 218 6.82 8.40 -26.20
C SER A 218 7.90 7.66 -26.98
N LYS A 219 7.88 6.32 -26.99
CA LYS A 219 8.78 5.47 -27.79
C LYS A 219 8.12 4.89 -29.06
N LYS A 220 6.90 5.32 -29.40
CA LYS A 220 6.11 4.92 -30.58
C LYS A 220 5.82 6.17 -31.41
N ALA A 221 6.75 6.51 -32.31
CA ALA A 221 6.76 7.80 -33.02
C ALA A 221 5.50 8.06 -33.87
N ASP A 222 4.86 7.00 -34.36
CA ASP A 222 3.62 7.03 -35.13
C ASP A 222 2.37 7.34 -34.27
N LEU A 223 2.45 7.13 -32.96
CA LEU A 223 1.33 7.35 -32.03
C LEU A 223 1.57 8.51 -31.05
N PHE A 224 2.82 8.92 -30.85
CA PHE A 224 3.18 9.97 -29.91
C PHE A 224 3.01 11.37 -30.50
N ASN A 225 2.36 12.26 -29.73
CA ASN A 225 2.22 13.67 -30.07
C ASN A 225 2.51 14.53 -28.84
N ALA A 226 3.66 15.21 -28.83
CA ALA A 226 4.10 16.03 -27.69
C ALA A 226 3.16 17.23 -27.44
N ASP A 227 2.62 17.84 -28.50
CA ASP A 227 1.72 18.99 -28.37
C ASP A 227 0.40 18.61 -27.68
N SER A 228 -0.11 17.42 -27.95
CA SER A 228 -1.29 16.85 -27.29
C SER A 228 -1.04 16.62 -25.79
N VAL A 229 0.17 16.17 -25.43
CA VAL A 229 0.57 16.02 -24.02
C VAL A 229 0.59 17.38 -23.34
N LEU A 230 1.26 18.38 -23.94
CA LEU A 230 1.33 19.74 -23.39
C LEU A 230 -0.04 20.40 -23.29
N TYR A 231 -0.92 20.19 -24.27
CA TYR A 231 -2.30 20.66 -24.21
C TYR A 231 -3.04 20.05 -23.01
N CYS A 232 -2.97 18.73 -22.83
CA CYS A 232 -3.59 18.07 -21.69
C CYS A 232 -3.00 18.57 -20.35
N LEU A 233 -1.68 18.77 -20.27
CA LEU A 233 -1.02 19.34 -19.09
C LEU A 233 -1.51 20.75 -18.77
N SER A 234 -1.75 21.61 -19.78
CA SER A 234 -2.28 22.96 -19.57
C SER A 234 -3.69 22.99 -18.95
N LYS A 235 -4.42 21.87 -19.05
CA LYS A 235 -5.77 21.68 -18.47
C LYS A 235 -5.75 20.84 -17.19
N GLY A 236 -4.62 20.22 -16.88
CA GLY A 236 -4.43 19.36 -15.70
C GLY A 236 -4.22 20.13 -14.39
N PRO A 237 -3.82 19.45 -13.31
CA PRO A 237 -3.45 20.09 -12.05
C PRO A 237 -2.27 21.07 -12.26
N GLN A 238 -2.41 22.32 -11.79
CA GLN A 238 -1.41 23.38 -11.96
C GLN A 238 -0.62 23.69 -10.68
N SER A 239 -1.09 23.21 -9.53
CA SER A 239 -0.44 23.40 -8.25
C SER A 239 -0.86 22.31 -7.26
N ASN A 240 -0.19 22.26 -6.10
CA ASN A 240 -0.58 21.34 -5.02
C ASN A 240 -2.04 21.54 -4.54
N ALA A 241 -2.63 22.72 -4.74
CA ALA A 241 -4.03 22.97 -4.40
C ALA A 241 -5.00 22.14 -5.26
N ASP A 242 -4.57 21.73 -6.45
CA ASP A 242 -5.36 20.90 -7.37
C ASP A 242 -5.23 19.39 -7.10
N ASN A 243 -4.39 18.99 -6.14
CA ASN A 243 -4.24 17.58 -5.79
C ASN A 243 -5.56 16.99 -5.27
N ILE A 244 -5.80 15.76 -5.68
CA ILE A 244 -6.80 14.86 -5.11
C ILE A 244 -6.06 13.93 -4.14
N LEU A 245 -6.56 13.81 -2.91
CA LEU A 245 -5.89 13.10 -1.83
C LEU A 245 -6.86 12.11 -1.20
N GLY A 246 -6.55 10.81 -1.29
CA GLY A 246 -7.23 9.80 -0.49
C GLY A 246 -6.76 9.87 0.97
N PRO A 247 -7.67 10.02 1.94
CA PRO A 247 -7.28 9.98 3.34
C PRO A 247 -6.82 8.57 3.74
N GLY A 248 -5.79 8.51 4.58
CA GLY A 248 -5.34 7.29 5.26
C GLY A 248 -4.94 7.64 6.68
N PHE A 249 -5.47 6.90 7.65
CA PHE A 249 -5.31 7.11 9.08
C PHE A 249 -4.66 5.89 9.72
N ASN A 250 -3.62 6.10 10.52
CA ASN A 250 -2.99 5.04 11.32
C ASN A 250 -3.46 5.13 12.78
N ASN A 251 -4.78 5.21 13.01
CA ASN A 251 -5.37 5.46 14.33
C ASN A 251 -6.30 4.32 14.81
N SER A 252 -6.34 3.21 14.07
CA SER A 252 -7.17 2.05 14.38
C SER A 252 -6.44 0.77 13.97
N THR A 253 -6.60 -0.28 14.75
CA THR A 253 -6.10 -1.63 14.46
C THR A 253 -7.22 -2.56 13.98
N VAL A 254 -8.41 -2.02 13.67
CA VAL A 254 -9.51 -2.80 13.07
C VAL A 254 -9.08 -3.21 11.67
N THR A 255 -9.07 -4.51 11.44
CA THR A 255 -8.70 -5.11 10.16
C THR A 255 -9.91 -5.35 9.29
N ASP A 256 -9.74 -5.19 7.98
CA ASP A 256 -10.73 -5.57 6.98
C ASP A 256 -10.92 -7.09 7.00
N TYR A 257 -12.16 -7.55 6.90
CA TYR A 257 -12.46 -8.99 6.97
C TYR A 257 -12.00 -9.77 5.73
N LEU A 258 -11.99 -9.13 4.54
CA LEU A 258 -11.58 -9.77 3.29
C LEU A 258 -10.05 -9.86 3.18
N ILE A 259 -9.36 -8.87 3.73
CA ILE A 259 -7.93 -8.66 3.50
C ILE A 259 -7.07 -8.98 4.74
N GLY A 260 -7.56 -8.69 5.95
CA GLY A 260 -6.81 -8.84 7.20
C GLY A 260 -5.85 -7.67 7.52
N ASP A 261 -5.85 -6.61 6.72
CA ASP A 261 -5.06 -5.38 6.94
C ASP A 261 -5.93 -4.26 7.54
N PRO A 262 -5.34 -3.23 8.19
CA PRO A 262 -6.12 -2.18 8.83
C PRO A 262 -7.04 -1.41 7.84
N VAL A 263 -8.29 -1.16 8.22
CA VAL A 263 -9.32 -0.63 7.30
C VAL A 263 -9.11 0.84 6.93
N VAL A 264 -8.52 1.63 7.83
CA VAL A 264 -8.47 3.09 7.67
C VAL A 264 -7.12 3.60 7.13
N THR A 265 -6.14 2.73 6.97
CA THR A 265 -4.77 3.07 6.57
C THR A 265 -4.61 3.24 5.06
N ASN A 266 -3.43 3.72 4.67
CA ASN A 266 -3.04 3.77 3.26
C ASN A 266 -2.49 2.42 2.80
N GLY A 267 -2.88 1.95 1.61
CA GLY A 267 -2.39 0.67 1.10
C GLY A 267 -0.87 0.56 0.97
N ASN A 268 -0.14 1.66 0.72
CA ASN A 268 1.33 1.62 0.74
C ASN A 268 1.86 1.36 2.16
N PHE A 269 1.20 1.92 3.18
CA PHE A 269 1.52 1.64 4.57
C PHE A 269 1.29 0.16 4.88
N ASP A 270 0.14 -0.40 4.52
CA ASP A 270 -0.20 -1.80 4.83
C ASP A 270 0.85 -2.78 4.28
N TYR A 271 1.27 -2.58 3.03
CA TYR A 271 2.23 -3.48 2.40
C TYR A 271 3.69 -3.20 2.73
N ALA A 272 4.09 -1.93 2.82
CA ALA A 272 5.50 -1.56 2.98
C ALA A 272 5.88 -1.28 4.44
N GLY A 273 5.00 -0.65 5.22
CA GLY A 273 5.30 -0.03 6.51
C GLY A 273 4.53 -0.55 7.73
N TYR A 274 3.59 -1.48 7.57
CA TYR A 274 2.87 -2.08 8.70
C TYR A 274 3.70 -3.20 9.35
N GLY A 275 4.30 -4.06 8.52
CA GLY A 275 5.16 -5.16 8.96
C GLY A 275 6.62 -4.75 9.23
N SER A 276 7.37 -5.63 9.90
CA SER A 276 8.80 -5.45 10.20
C SER A 276 9.72 -6.08 9.14
N SER A 277 9.16 -6.57 8.03
CA SER A 277 9.88 -7.41 7.06
C SER A 277 10.61 -6.63 5.96
N ASN A 278 10.28 -5.36 5.73
CA ASN A 278 10.81 -4.60 4.60
C ASN A 278 11.93 -3.64 5.04
N ARG A 279 12.94 -3.46 4.19
CA ARG A 279 14.10 -2.58 4.38
C ARG A 279 14.40 -1.83 3.08
N ILE A 280 15.12 -0.72 3.18
CA ILE A 280 15.68 -0.06 2.01
C ILE A 280 16.81 -0.92 1.40
N SER A 281 16.79 -1.12 0.09
CA SER A 281 17.87 -1.81 -0.61
C SER A 281 19.11 -0.92 -0.75
N GLN A 282 20.27 -1.52 -1.02
CA GLN A 282 21.49 -0.79 -1.37
C GLN A 282 21.29 0.06 -2.62
N PHE A 283 20.53 -0.44 -3.59
CA PHE A 283 20.19 0.30 -4.81
C PHE A 283 19.47 1.60 -4.48
N HIS A 284 18.37 1.55 -3.72
CA HIS A 284 17.59 2.74 -3.39
C HIS A 284 18.38 3.69 -2.47
N TYR A 285 19.15 3.16 -1.51
CA TYR A 285 20.04 3.96 -0.69
C TYR A 285 21.08 4.73 -1.52
N ASN A 286 21.69 4.08 -2.52
CA ASN A 286 22.67 4.71 -3.41
C ASN A 286 22.04 5.79 -4.31
N LEU A 287 20.79 5.61 -4.74
CA LEU A 287 20.06 6.66 -5.46
C LEU A 287 19.90 7.93 -4.61
N LEU A 288 19.77 7.79 -3.29
CA LEU A 288 19.58 8.91 -2.38
C LEU A 288 20.88 9.54 -1.88
N THR A 289 21.98 8.77 -1.86
CA THR A 289 23.24 9.23 -1.24
C THR A 289 24.34 9.53 -2.23
N ASN A 290 24.29 8.93 -3.42
CA ASN A 290 25.30 9.12 -4.45
C ASN A 290 24.78 8.69 -5.84
N MET A 291 23.68 9.29 -6.29
CA MET A 291 23.07 8.92 -7.57
C MET A 291 24.09 9.07 -8.69
N ARG A 292 24.38 7.97 -9.41
CA ARG A 292 25.33 7.93 -10.55
C ARG A 292 26.72 8.53 -10.21
N SER A 293 27.21 8.30 -9.01
CA SER A 293 28.52 8.80 -8.56
C SER A 293 28.63 10.33 -8.58
N SER A 294 27.50 11.05 -8.45
CA SER A 294 27.47 12.51 -8.48
C SER A 294 28.17 13.18 -7.29
N GLY A 295 28.44 12.43 -6.20
CA GLY A 295 28.91 12.98 -4.94
C GLY A 295 27.86 13.81 -4.19
N ALA A 296 26.62 13.86 -4.69
CA ALA A 296 25.52 14.62 -4.10
C ALA A 296 24.57 13.70 -3.33
N VAL A 297 24.21 14.13 -2.13
CA VAL A 297 23.17 13.50 -1.31
C VAL A 297 21.83 14.19 -1.59
N ASP A 298 20.80 13.42 -1.91
CA ASP A 298 19.43 13.91 -2.06
C ASP A 298 18.96 14.52 -0.73
N PRO A 299 18.51 15.80 -0.71
CA PRO A 299 18.01 16.44 0.51
C PRO A 299 16.84 15.69 1.18
N ARG A 300 16.16 14.80 0.46
CA ARG A 300 15.07 13.95 0.96
C ARG A 300 15.56 12.63 1.56
N MET A 301 16.85 12.29 1.43
CA MET A 301 17.43 11.09 2.04
C MET A 301 17.03 10.90 3.51
N PRO A 302 17.17 11.89 4.42
CA PRO A 302 16.75 11.73 5.82
C PRO A 302 15.24 11.59 6.03
N LYS A 303 14.42 11.83 5.00
CA LYS A 303 12.96 11.63 5.03
C LYS A 303 12.51 10.30 4.42
N ILE A 304 13.37 9.63 3.64
CA ILE A 304 13.06 8.39 2.91
C ILE A 304 13.77 7.18 3.53
N VAL A 305 15.00 7.35 4.00
CA VAL A 305 15.77 6.26 4.62
C VAL A 305 15.33 6.13 6.08
N PRO A 306 14.90 4.95 6.55
CA PRO A 306 14.45 4.76 7.94
C PRO A 306 15.59 4.96 8.94
N ALA A 307 15.24 5.28 10.20
CA ALA A 307 16.16 5.26 11.33
C ALA A 307 15.54 4.65 12.56
N SER A 308 16.41 4.29 13.49
CA SER A 308 16.06 3.91 14.84
C SER A 308 16.85 4.72 15.85
N MET A 309 16.32 4.82 17.07
CA MET A 309 17.06 5.41 18.19
C MET A 309 18.16 4.44 18.65
N SER A 310 19.37 4.94 18.84
CA SER A 310 20.52 4.20 19.36
C SER A 310 21.12 4.91 20.57
N ASN A 311 21.99 4.24 21.33
CA ASN A 311 22.60 4.79 22.55
C ASN A 311 21.60 5.38 23.54
N VAL A 312 20.41 4.77 23.62
CA VAL A 312 19.31 5.29 24.43
C VAL A 312 19.73 5.34 25.89
N GLN A 313 19.48 6.47 26.55
CA GLN A 313 19.63 6.61 27.99
C GLN A 313 18.24 6.69 28.61
N LEU A 314 18.03 5.94 29.68
CA LEU A 314 16.78 5.96 30.43
C LEU A 314 16.98 6.68 31.77
N ASP A 315 15.97 7.42 32.18
CA ASP A 315 15.87 7.91 33.54
C ASP A 315 15.70 6.71 34.49
N PRO A 316 16.56 6.55 35.52
CA PRO A 316 16.55 5.36 36.37
C PRO A 316 15.33 5.27 37.29
N THR A 317 14.57 6.37 37.47
CA THR A 317 13.42 6.44 38.35
C THR A 317 12.11 6.19 37.60
N THR A 318 12.01 6.74 36.39
CA THR A 318 10.78 6.76 35.57
C THR A 318 10.83 5.78 34.41
N GLY A 319 12.01 5.25 34.04
CA GLY A 319 12.20 4.39 32.88
C GLY A 319 12.03 5.10 31.53
N ARG A 320 11.83 6.42 31.53
CA ARG A 320 11.60 7.21 30.31
C ARG A 320 12.91 7.52 29.59
N VAL A 321 12.85 7.62 28.27
CA VAL A 321 13.99 8.01 27.43
C VAL A 321 14.40 9.46 27.74
N THR A 322 15.67 9.68 28.09
CA THR A 322 16.24 11.00 28.37
C THR A 322 17.12 11.52 27.24
N SER A 323 17.86 10.64 26.57
CA SER A 323 18.66 10.99 25.40
C SER A 323 18.88 9.78 24.49
N TYR A 324 19.18 10.03 23.22
CA TYR A 324 19.43 9.01 22.20
C TYR A 324 20.18 9.64 21.02
N THR A 325 20.69 8.80 20.12
CA THR A 325 21.27 9.18 18.82
C THR A 325 20.48 8.52 17.70
N TRP A 326 20.14 9.28 16.66
CA TRP A 326 19.52 8.70 15.47
C TRP A 326 20.52 7.88 14.66
N ASN A 327 20.27 6.58 14.51
CA ASN A 327 21.03 5.73 13.60
C ASN A 327 20.21 5.50 12.33
N ARG A 328 20.67 6.06 11.20
CA ARG A 328 20.01 5.87 9.90
C ARG A 328 20.36 4.48 9.36
N SER A 329 19.38 3.82 8.75
CA SER A 329 19.62 2.56 8.05
C SER A 329 20.67 2.74 6.97
N ILE A 330 21.54 1.75 6.85
CA ILE A 330 22.27 1.53 5.60
C ILE A 330 21.38 0.74 4.62
N GLY A 331 21.74 0.75 3.35
CA GLY A 331 21.09 -0.08 2.35
C GLY A 331 21.45 -1.56 2.50
N VAL A 332 20.47 -2.44 2.27
CA VAL A 332 20.72 -3.88 2.23
C VAL A 332 21.34 -4.27 0.89
N ASP A 333 22.60 -4.73 0.90
CA ASP A 333 23.24 -5.31 -0.28
C ASP A 333 22.92 -6.80 -0.38
N SER A 334 22.03 -7.12 -1.32
CA SER A 334 21.61 -8.49 -1.62
C SER A 334 22.21 -9.05 -2.92
N TYR A 335 23.07 -8.29 -3.60
CA TYR A 335 23.54 -8.64 -4.95
C TYR A 335 25.05 -8.85 -5.01
N SER A 336 25.85 -8.19 -4.17
CA SER A 336 27.30 -8.34 -4.23
C SER A 336 27.73 -9.70 -3.68
N PRO A 337 28.38 -10.57 -4.48
CA PRO A 337 29.02 -11.76 -3.95
C PRO A 337 30.17 -11.36 -3.03
N GLN A 338 30.30 -12.03 -1.89
CA GLN A 338 31.37 -11.74 -0.95
C GLN A 338 32.67 -12.41 -1.40
N THR A 339 33.77 -11.65 -1.39
CA THR A 339 35.11 -12.23 -1.39
C THR A 339 35.38 -12.80 0.00
N ALA A 340 35.75 -14.07 0.09
CA ALA A 340 36.04 -14.77 1.36
C ALA A 340 37.13 -14.12 2.25
N SER A 341 37.82 -13.10 1.74
CA SER A 341 38.90 -12.36 2.41
C SER A 341 38.47 -11.07 3.12
N ALA A 342 37.22 -10.61 2.99
CA ALA A 342 36.78 -9.37 3.64
C ALA A 342 36.52 -9.59 5.16
N PRO A 343 37.00 -8.71 6.07
CA PRO A 343 36.70 -8.81 7.50
C PRO A 343 35.19 -8.82 7.77
N LEU A 344 34.74 -9.71 8.66
CA LEU A 344 33.33 -9.75 9.09
C LEU A 344 32.99 -8.53 9.95
N SER A 345 32.43 -7.50 9.30
CA SER A 345 31.75 -6.39 9.97
C SER A 345 30.34 -6.78 10.43
N LEU A 346 29.67 -5.93 11.22
CA LEU A 346 28.27 -6.14 11.61
C LEU A 346 27.35 -6.26 10.36
N ALA A 347 27.60 -5.47 9.31
CA ALA A 347 26.83 -5.52 8.05
C ALA A 347 27.15 -6.77 7.20
N ASN A 348 28.40 -7.22 7.18
CA ASN A 348 28.85 -8.32 6.32
C ASN A 348 28.39 -9.71 6.76
N ARG A 349 27.96 -9.85 8.02
CA ARG A 349 27.46 -11.12 8.56
C ARG A 349 26.12 -11.54 7.95
N LEU A 350 25.36 -10.56 7.47
CA LEU A 350 24.13 -10.77 6.70
C LEU A 350 24.37 -11.73 5.54
N VAL A 351 25.37 -11.43 4.71
CA VAL A 351 25.66 -12.17 3.47
C VAL A 351 26.04 -13.63 3.77
N LYS A 352 26.78 -13.87 4.86
CA LYS A 352 27.14 -15.22 5.32
C LYS A 352 25.95 -15.99 5.90
N GLY A 353 24.93 -15.30 6.40
CA GLY A 353 23.67 -15.90 6.87
C GLY A 353 22.71 -16.28 5.74
N GLY A 354 22.99 -15.90 4.49
CA GLY A 354 22.18 -16.23 3.32
C GLY A 354 21.15 -15.14 2.93
N PRO A 355 20.11 -15.50 2.16
CA PRO A 355 19.19 -14.52 1.58
C PRO A 355 18.12 -13.99 2.55
N THR A 356 17.90 -14.61 3.71
CA THR A 356 16.84 -14.22 4.68
C THR A 356 17.37 -13.79 6.04
N SER A 357 18.68 -13.61 6.17
CA SER A 357 19.42 -13.39 7.42
C SER A 357 19.32 -11.97 7.97
N ILE A 358 18.18 -11.27 7.81
CA ILE A 358 17.89 -10.06 8.59
C ILE A 358 16.88 -10.39 9.68
N ALA A 359 17.30 -10.24 10.94
CA ALA A 359 16.43 -10.31 12.09
C ALA A 359 15.86 -8.94 12.49
N THR A 360 14.72 -8.95 13.15
CA THR A 360 14.15 -7.74 13.76
C THR A 360 14.91 -7.41 15.02
N ALA A 361 15.35 -6.15 15.13
CA ALA A 361 16.05 -5.68 16.30
C ALA A 361 15.13 -5.53 17.51
N SER A 362 15.69 -5.76 18.69
CA SER A 362 15.06 -5.63 20.00
C SER A 362 15.76 -4.56 20.82
N TYR A 363 15.07 -4.09 21.87
CA TYR A 363 15.57 -3.09 22.80
C TYR A 363 15.79 -3.68 24.19
N ALA A 364 16.96 -3.41 24.77
CA ALA A 364 17.32 -3.88 26.10
C ALA A 364 16.75 -2.94 27.18
N ALA A 365 15.59 -3.30 27.74
CA ALA A 365 15.00 -2.60 28.90
C ALA A 365 15.72 -2.91 30.23
N SER A 366 16.43 -4.04 30.29
CA SER A 366 17.36 -4.44 31.35
C SER A 366 18.67 -4.91 30.70
N PRO A 367 19.78 -5.09 31.44
CA PRO A 367 20.97 -5.71 30.87
C PRO A 367 20.64 -7.10 30.28
N VAL A 368 21.06 -7.35 29.04
CA VAL A 368 20.84 -8.61 28.32
C VAL A 368 22.19 -9.20 27.94
N SER A 369 22.46 -10.43 28.34
CA SER A 369 23.67 -11.17 27.93
C SER A 369 23.31 -12.27 26.95
N ILE A 370 23.93 -12.27 25.78
CA ILE A 370 23.73 -13.31 24.75
C ILE A 370 25.04 -14.04 24.52
N LYS A 371 24.97 -15.37 24.58
CA LYS A 371 26.08 -16.26 24.27
C LYS A 371 26.04 -16.67 22.79
N TYR A 372 27.14 -16.43 22.10
CA TYR A 372 27.36 -16.81 20.70
C TYR A 372 28.44 -17.88 20.64
N THR A 373 28.11 -19.06 20.11
CA THR A 373 29.08 -20.13 19.86
C THR A 373 29.63 -19.99 18.44
N ILE A 374 30.92 -19.71 18.30
CA ILE A 374 31.58 -19.42 17.02
C ILE A 374 32.79 -20.35 16.88
N ALA A 375 32.62 -21.45 16.13
CA ALA A 375 33.65 -22.48 15.98
C ALA A 375 34.85 -21.98 15.15
N ASP A 376 34.58 -21.29 14.03
CA ASP A 376 35.62 -20.75 13.16
C ASP A 376 36.43 -19.66 13.88
N GLY A 377 37.76 -19.83 13.92
CA GLY A 377 38.66 -18.94 14.65
C GLY A 377 38.74 -17.53 14.06
N THR A 378 38.65 -17.41 12.73
CA THR A 378 38.70 -16.13 12.02
C THR A 378 37.42 -15.35 12.25
N ASP A 379 36.27 -16.01 12.13
CA ASP A 379 34.96 -15.41 12.41
C ASP A 379 34.86 -14.94 13.85
N ARG A 380 35.36 -15.75 14.80
CA ARG A 380 35.34 -15.42 16.22
C ARG A 380 36.21 -14.20 16.52
N ALA A 381 37.42 -14.13 15.96
CA ALA A 381 38.31 -12.98 16.12
C ALA A 381 37.68 -11.70 15.54
N ASN A 382 37.13 -11.77 14.32
CA ASN A 382 36.42 -10.66 13.69
C ASN A 382 35.17 -10.26 14.50
N PHE A 383 34.45 -11.24 15.06
CA PHE A 383 33.26 -10.98 15.86
C PHE A 383 33.62 -10.16 17.10
N ILE A 384 34.64 -10.59 17.83
CA ILE A 384 35.15 -9.91 19.03
C ILE A 384 35.59 -8.49 18.70
N ALA A 385 36.36 -8.31 17.63
CA ALA A 385 36.81 -6.99 17.18
C ALA A 385 35.62 -6.06 16.88
N ALA A 386 34.57 -6.55 16.24
CA ALA A 386 33.37 -5.78 15.96
C ALA A 386 32.59 -5.38 17.24
N GLN A 387 32.50 -6.27 18.24
CA GLN A 387 31.85 -5.93 19.52
C GLN A 387 32.66 -4.89 20.31
N ALA A 388 34.00 -5.01 20.31
CA ALA A 388 34.90 -4.05 20.91
C ALA A 388 34.78 -2.67 20.24
N ALA A 389 34.76 -2.62 18.90
CA ALA A 389 34.56 -1.37 18.15
C ALA A 389 33.20 -0.73 18.43
N ALA A 390 32.16 -1.53 18.69
CA ALA A 390 30.84 -1.05 19.11
C ALA A 390 30.76 -0.67 20.61
N GLY A 391 31.87 -0.75 21.36
CA GLY A 391 31.93 -0.41 22.79
C GLY A 391 31.14 -1.36 23.69
N ARG A 392 30.86 -2.59 23.23
CA ARG A 392 30.08 -3.58 23.98
C ARG A 392 30.98 -4.39 24.91
N THR A 393 30.48 -4.72 26.09
CA THR A 393 31.18 -5.61 27.03
C THR A 393 31.00 -7.05 26.58
N PHE A 394 32.06 -7.85 26.64
CA PHE A 394 32.00 -9.27 26.31
C PHE A 394 33.00 -10.10 27.11
N THR A 395 32.71 -11.40 27.24
CA THR A 395 33.63 -12.42 27.78
C THR A 395 33.81 -13.55 26.78
N THR A 396 34.92 -14.26 26.86
CA THR A 396 35.24 -15.38 25.96
C THR A 396 35.58 -16.63 26.76
N SER A 397 35.11 -17.79 26.28
CA SER A 397 35.43 -19.10 26.87
C SER A 397 35.41 -20.16 25.77
N GLY A 398 36.59 -20.62 25.34
CA GLY A 398 36.72 -21.53 24.20
C GLY A 398 36.14 -20.92 22.92
N ASN A 399 35.11 -21.56 22.35
CA ASN A 399 34.41 -21.08 21.16
C ASN A 399 33.26 -20.11 21.49
N ASP A 400 32.93 -19.91 22.77
CA ASP A 400 31.82 -19.06 23.18
C ASP A 400 32.28 -17.61 23.41
N VAL A 401 31.51 -16.66 22.87
CA VAL A 401 31.62 -15.22 23.15
C VAL A 401 30.29 -14.76 23.74
N THR A 402 30.29 -14.32 25.00
CA THR A 402 29.09 -13.74 25.63
C THR A 402 29.16 -12.23 25.59
N VAL A 403 28.22 -11.60 24.90
CA VAL A 403 28.12 -10.13 24.80
C VAL A 403 27.04 -9.64 25.74
N THR A 404 27.35 -8.64 26.56
CA THR A 404 26.39 -7.97 27.44
C THR A 404 25.98 -6.64 26.83
N TYR A 405 24.71 -6.55 26.47
CA TYR A 405 24.03 -5.34 26.03
C TYR A 405 23.48 -4.62 27.26
N LYS A 406 23.98 -3.41 27.51
CA LYS A 406 23.49 -2.56 28.61
C LYS A 406 22.06 -2.08 28.35
N VAL A 407 21.38 -1.61 29.40
CA VAL A 407 20.10 -0.88 29.27
C VAL A 407 20.23 0.20 28.20
N GLY A 408 19.25 0.28 27.31
CA GLY A 408 19.26 1.25 26.21
C GLY A 408 19.89 0.76 24.90
N SER A 409 20.47 -0.43 24.89
CA SER A 409 21.07 -1.00 23.68
C SER A 409 20.01 -1.57 22.73
N ILE A 410 20.22 -1.37 21.43
CA ILE A 410 19.60 -2.21 20.40
C ILE A 410 20.44 -3.47 20.23
N TYR A 411 19.78 -4.62 20.13
CA TYR A 411 20.41 -5.92 19.89
C TYR A 411 19.52 -6.83 19.06
N ILE A 412 20.08 -7.90 18.53
CA ILE A 412 19.28 -8.99 17.94
C ILE A 412 19.11 -10.09 18.98
N ASN A 413 17.85 -10.43 19.30
CA ASN A 413 17.53 -11.49 20.24
C ASN A 413 17.70 -12.89 19.61
N SER A 414 18.94 -13.23 19.28
CA SER A 414 19.33 -14.50 18.68
C SER A 414 20.73 -14.89 19.12
N THR A 415 20.96 -16.19 19.30
CA THR A 415 22.29 -16.78 19.54
C THR A 415 23.07 -17.00 18.24
N ASN A 416 22.46 -16.77 17.08
CA ASN A 416 23.17 -16.82 15.80
C ASN A 416 24.02 -15.55 15.63
N TYR A 417 25.35 -15.72 15.71
CA TYR A 417 26.31 -14.62 15.65
C TYR A 417 26.26 -13.84 14.32
N LEU A 418 25.75 -14.47 13.27
CA LEU A 418 25.59 -13.86 11.96
C LEU A 418 24.53 -12.75 11.96
N LEU A 419 23.52 -12.87 12.83
CA LEU A 419 22.44 -11.88 12.91
C LEU A 419 22.78 -10.72 13.84
N ALA A 420 23.80 -10.84 14.70
CA ALA A 420 24.11 -9.84 15.72
C ALA A 420 24.43 -8.44 15.19
N GLY A 421 24.70 -8.31 13.88
CA GLY A 421 24.94 -7.04 13.21
C GLY A 421 23.74 -6.38 12.54
N ASP A 422 22.60 -7.06 12.45
CA ASP A 422 21.42 -6.56 11.71
C ASP A 422 20.82 -5.29 12.31
N THR A 423 21.28 -4.86 13.48
CA THR A 423 20.94 -3.59 14.13
C THR A 423 21.20 -2.33 13.26
N VAL A 424 21.97 -2.45 12.17
CA VAL A 424 22.23 -1.37 11.20
C VAL A 424 21.17 -1.27 10.09
N TYR A 425 20.33 -2.29 9.93
CA TYR A 425 19.26 -2.33 8.95
C TYR A 425 17.92 -2.03 9.63
N VAL A 426 17.45 -0.80 9.45
CA VAL A 426 16.18 -0.39 10.03
C VAL A 426 15.06 -0.82 9.08
N ASN A 427 14.04 -1.45 9.64
CA ASN A 427 12.86 -1.81 8.86
C ASN A 427 12.07 -0.55 8.45
N LEU A 428 11.23 -0.68 7.42
CA LEU A 428 10.35 0.38 6.95
C LEU A 428 9.10 0.54 7.85
N ARG A 429 9.01 -0.21 8.96
CA ARG A 429 7.85 -0.11 9.84
C ARG A 429 7.75 1.32 10.34
N SER A 430 6.62 1.95 10.05
CA SER A 430 6.36 3.31 10.46
C SER A 430 5.29 3.31 11.53
N SER A 431 5.70 3.29 12.80
CA SER A 431 4.80 3.65 13.88
C SER A 431 4.63 5.17 13.82
N ALA A 432 3.69 5.66 13.01
CA ALA A 432 3.44 7.09 12.90
C ALA A 432 3.02 7.64 14.28
N ILE A 433 3.88 8.45 14.90
CA ILE A 433 3.55 9.18 16.15
C ILE A 433 2.43 10.22 15.90
N ALA A 434 2.09 10.46 14.64
CA ALA A 434 1.14 11.48 14.20
C ALA A 434 -0.35 11.11 14.38
N THR A 435 -0.67 10.00 15.05
CA THR A 435 -2.07 9.60 15.27
C THR A 435 -2.44 9.61 16.74
N SER A 436 -3.26 10.59 17.10
CA SER A 436 -4.03 10.57 18.35
C SER A 436 -4.83 9.27 18.42
N GLY A 437 -4.72 8.52 19.51
CA GLY A 437 -5.53 7.33 19.77
C GLY A 437 -4.82 5.98 19.65
N ILE A 438 -3.52 5.92 19.30
CA ILE A 438 -2.75 4.68 19.50
C ILE A 438 -2.49 4.50 21.01
N ALA A 439 -2.68 3.27 21.52
CA ALA A 439 -2.23 2.90 22.86
C ALA A 439 -0.73 3.22 23.05
N GLU A 440 -0.34 3.60 24.27
CA GLU A 440 1.05 3.89 24.62
C GLU A 440 1.94 2.73 24.13
N GLN A 441 2.82 2.99 23.16
CA GLN A 441 3.69 1.96 22.62
C GLN A 441 4.66 1.55 23.74
N PRO A 442 4.88 0.24 23.94
CA PRO A 442 5.82 -0.20 24.96
C PRO A 442 7.20 0.37 24.66
N GLN A 443 7.94 0.76 25.71
CA GLN A 443 9.26 1.41 25.63
C GLN A 443 10.33 0.60 24.86
N ASN A 444 10.00 -0.59 24.38
CA ASN A 444 10.86 -1.49 23.61
C ASN A 444 10.65 -1.43 22.08
N ASP A 445 9.68 -0.68 21.56
CA ASP A 445 9.63 -0.38 20.12
C ASP A 445 10.58 0.78 19.80
N VAL A 446 11.67 0.47 19.10
CA VAL A 446 12.76 1.41 18.78
C VAL A 446 12.75 1.88 17.34
N ASN A 447 11.80 1.38 16.54
CA ASN A 447 11.64 1.78 15.14
C ASN A 447 10.80 3.06 15.09
N TRP A 448 11.46 4.18 15.38
CA TRP A 448 10.85 5.50 15.33
C TRP A 448 11.16 6.15 13.99
N TYR A 449 10.15 6.29 13.14
CA TYR A 449 10.26 7.11 11.94
C TYR A 449 9.86 8.54 12.30
N PRO A 450 10.73 9.56 12.13
CA PRO A 450 10.35 10.95 12.35
C PRO A 450 9.31 11.45 11.34
#